data_AF-A0A3Q8YJT4-F1
#
_entry.id   AF-A0A3Q8YJT4-F1
#
_cell.length_a   1.000
_cell.length_b   1.000
_cell.length_c   1.000
_cell.angle_alpha   90.00
_cell.angle_beta   90.00
_cell.angle_gamma   90.00
#
_symmetry.space_group_name_H-M   'P 1'
#
loop_
_entity.id
_entity.type
_entity.pdbx_description
1 polymer ?
#
loop_
_entity_poly.entity_id
_entity_poly.type
_entity_poly.pdbx_seq_one_letter_code
_entity_poly.pdbx_strand_id
1 'polypeptide(L)'
;MSRKIRFSSAAEKILRKRQKAFIKNFGRELSRDYKVLFVDNSDVPIQMSEEEMKSAIKKVMLAAGTPQHFIYAYEKTGFMVTENGYRNMSREDRAEYDHAIDEYFEMEKKQKFTQ
;
A
#
# COMPACT_ATOMS: atom_id res chain seq x y z
N MET A 1 1.92 -2.88 -19.98
CA MET A 1 2.66 -4.17 -19.88
C MET A 1 2.07 -4.97 -18.72
N SER A 2 1.79 -6.26 -18.90
CA SER A 2 1.31 -7.14 -17.82
C SER A 2 2.50 -7.81 -17.13
N ARG A 3 2.77 -7.47 -15.86
CA ARG A 3 3.77 -8.16 -15.03
C ARG A 3 3.07 -9.33 -14.32
N LYS A 4 3.55 -10.56 -14.55
CA LYS A 4 3.09 -11.73 -13.78
C LYS A 4 3.83 -11.74 -12.45
N ILE A 5 3.07 -11.64 -11.35
CA ILE A 5 3.61 -11.67 -9.98
C ILE A 5 3.18 -12.99 -9.35
N ARG A 6 4.12 -13.72 -8.74
CA ARG A 6 3.83 -14.92 -7.96
C ARG A 6 3.39 -14.50 -6.56
N PHE A 7 2.18 -14.85 -6.17
CA PHE A 7 1.71 -14.63 -4.80
C PHE A 7 2.31 -15.65 -3.83
N SER A 8 2.41 -15.26 -2.56
CA SER A 8 2.69 -16.20 -1.48
C SER A 8 1.45 -17.05 -1.17
N SER A 9 1.65 -18.24 -0.60
CA SER A 9 0.54 -19.13 -0.20
C SER A 9 -0.44 -18.46 0.78
N ALA A 10 0.08 -17.60 1.67
CA ALA A 10 -0.73 -16.81 2.59
C ALA A 10 -1.60 -15.79 1.84
N ALA A 11 -1.03 -15.06 0.88
CA ALA A 11 -1.77 -14.10 0.06
C ALA A 11 -2.86 -14.79 -0.77
N GLU A 12 -2.56 -15.94 -1.38
CA GLU A 12 -3.56 -16.73 -2.11
C GLU A 12 -4.73 -17.16 -1.22
N LYS A 13 -4.45 -17.59 0.03
CA LYS A 13 -5.50 -17.98 0.97
C LYS A 13 -6.42 -16.82 1.31
N ILE A 14 -5.86 -15.61 1.50
CA ILE A 14 -6.64 -14.39 1.77
C ILE A 14 -7.51 -14.05 0.54
N LEU A 15 -6.94 -14.06 -0.66
CA LEU A 15 -7.66 -13.78 -1.90
C LEU A 15 -8.81 -14.77 -2.13
N ARG A 16 -8.58 -16.07 -1.93
CA ARG A 16 -9.62 -17.10 -2.02
C ARG A 16 -10.72 -16.90 -0.98
N LYS A 17 -10.38 -16.54 0.26
CA LYS A 17 -11.36 -16.25 1.32
C LYS A 17 -12.24 -15.06 0.93
N ARG A 18 -11.63 -13.99 0.39
CA ARG A 18 -12.34 -12.80 -0.08
C ARG A 18 -13.24 -13.10 -1.28
N GLN A 19 -12.76 -13.89 -2.25
CA GLN A 19 -13.57 -14.33 -3.39
C GLN A 19 -14.81 -15.11 -2.95
N LYS A 20 -14.67 -16.04 -1.99
CA LYS A 20 -15.80 -16.79 -1.44
C LYS A 20 -16.81 -15.87 -0.75
N ALA A 21 -16.33 -14.91 0.04
CA ALA A 21 -17.20 -13.92 0.69
C ALA A 21 -17.94 -13.05 -0.34
N PHE A 22 -17.27 -12.66 -1.43
CA PHE A 22 -17.89 -11.93 -2.53
C PHE A 22 -19.00 -12.75 -3.20
N ILE A 23 -18.74 -14.00 -3.58
CA ILE A 23 -19.78 -14.86 -4.18
C ILE A 23 -20.96 -15.04 -3.21
N LYS A 24 -20.70 -15.22 -1.91
CA LYS A 24 -21.74 -15.34 -0.90
C LYS A 24 -22.62 -14.08 -0.80
N ASN A 25 -22.02 -12.89 -0.84
CA ASN A 25 -22.76 -11.64 -0.66
C ASN A 25 -23.45 -11.17 -1.95
N PHE A 26 -22.88 -11.47 -3.11
CA PHE A 26 -23.31 -10.90 -4.40
C PHE A 26 -23.90 -11.91 -5.39
N GLY A 27 -23.83 -13.22 -5.10
CA GLY A 27 -24.41 -14.27 -5.94
C GLY A 27 -23.74 -14.44 -7.31
N ARG A 28 -22.57 -13.83 -7.54
CA ARG A 28 -21.84 -13.89 -8.82
C ARG A 28 -20.33 -13.98 -8.62
N GLU A 29 -19.63 -14.50 -9.63
CA GLU A 29 -18.17 -14.51 -9.66
C GLU A 29 -17.58 -13.12 -9.97
N LEU A 30 -16.34 -12.89 -9.56
CA LEU A 30 -15.57 -11.70 -9.94
C LEU A 30 -15.26 -11.78 -11.44
N SER A 31 -15.80 -10.86 -12.23
CA SER A 31 -15.38 -10.74 -13.63
C SER A 31 -13.92 -10.30 -13.70
N ARG A 32 -13.24 -10.74 -14.77
CA ARG A 32 -11.84 -10.42 -15.05
C ARG A 32 -11.56 -8.92 -15.12
N ASP A 33 -12.59 -8.12 -15.40
CA ASP A 33 -12.50 -6.66 -15.54
C ASP A 33 -12.73 -5.91 -14.22
N TYR A 34 -13.13 -6.60 -13.14
CA TYR A 34 -13.31 -5.97 -11.83
C TYR A 34 -11.95 -5.68 -11.19
N LYS A 35 -11.57 -4.40 -11.18
CA LYS A 35 -10.38 -3.87 -10.49
C LYS A 35 -10.53 -3.81 -8.96
N VAL A 36 -11.37 -4.65 -8.34
CA VAL A 36 -11.79 -4.46 -6.94
C VAL A 36 -11.13 -5.49 -6.04
N LEU A 37 -10.36 -5.03 -5.07
CA LEU A 37 -9.83 -5.86 -3.99
C LEU A 37 -10.23 -5.38 -2.59
N PHE A 38 -11.15 -4.44 -2.40
CA PHE A 38 -11.53 -4.04 -1.04
C PHE A 38 -12.96 -3.58 -0.98
N VAL A 39 -13.82 -4.35 -0.30
CA VAL A 39 -14.76 -3.70 0.62
C VAL A 39 -14.91 -4.49 1.90
N ASP A 40 -15.00 -3.73 2.99
CA ASP A 40 -15.56 -4.17 4.24
C ASP A 40 -17.03 -3.72 4.24
N ASN A 41 -17.95 -4.67 4.39
CA ASN A 41 -19.36 -4.45 4.74
C ASN A 41 -20.26 -3.58 3.82
N SER A 42 -19.97 -3.38 2.52
CA SER A 42 -20.95 -2.79 1.59
C SER A 42 -21.54 -3.81 0.62
N ASP A 43 -22.85 -3.72 0.39
CA ASP A 43 -23.63 -4.52 -0.58
C ASP A 43 -23.37 -4.14 -2.05
N VAL A 44 -22.33 -3.35 -2.31
CA VAL A 44 -21.83 -2.99 -3.65
C VAL A 44 -20.30 -2.99 -3.59
N PRO A 45 -19.55 -3.59 -4.53
CA PRO A 45 -18.11 -3.43 -4.59
C PRO A 45 -17.77 -1.97 -4.89
N ILE A 46 -17.43 -1.20 -3.85
CA ILE A 46 -16.99 0.19 -3.99
C ILE A 46 -15.55 0.18 -4.48
N GLN A 47 -15.27 0.93 -5.52
CA GLN A 47 -13.90 1.26 -5.90
C GLN A 47 -13.37 2.23 -4.85
N MET A 48 -12.50 1.75 -3.96
CA MET A 48 -11.76 2.63 -3.08
C MET A 48 -10.87 3.53 -3.95
N SER A 49 -11.00 4.84 -3.79
CA SER A 49 -10.12 5.81 -4.44
C SER A 49 -8.68 5.62 -3.97
N GLU A 50 -7.72 6.10 -4.76
CA GLU A 50 -6.30 6.03 -4.39
C GLU A 50 -6.04 6.75 -3.06
N GLU A 51 -6.73 7.86 -2.81
CA GLU A 51 -6.61 8.65 -1.59
C GLU A 51 -7.20 7.93 -0.37
N GLU A 52 -8.34 7.25 -0.51
CA GLU A 52 -8.89 6.40 0.56
C GLU A 52 -7.95 5.24 0.87
N MET A 53 -7.34 4.63 -0.16
CA MET A 53 -6.36 3.56 0.01
C MET A 53 -5.11 4.05 0.75
N LYS A 54 -4.54 5.18 0.33
CA LYS A 54 -3.40 5.83 0.99
C LYS A 54 -3.70 6.15 2.46
N SER A 55 -4.88 6.73 2.73
CA SER A 55 -5.32 7.05 4.09
C SER A 55 -5.46 5.81 4.96
N ALA A 56 -6.04 4.73 4.43
CA ALA A 56 -6.17 3.46 5.15
C ALA A 56 -4.81 2.84 5.47
N ILE A 57 -3.88 2.83 4.51
CA ILE A 57 -2.53 2.30 4.69
C ILE A 57 -1.76 3.13 5.72
N LYS A 58 -1.82 4.46 5.65
CA LYS A 58 -1.21 5.37 6.65
C LYS A 58 -1.70 5.07 8.05
N LYS A 59 -3.01 4.88 8.26
CA LYS A 59 -3.59 4.53 9.57
C LYS A 59 -2.99 3.23 10.12
N VAL A 60 -2.82 2.22 9.25
CA VAL A 60 -2.19 0.95 9.64
C VAL A 60 -0.72 1.13 10.00
N MET A 61 0.04 1.91 9.22
CA MET A 61 1.46 2.18 9.50
C MET A 61 1.64 2.89 10.85
N LEU A 62 0.80 3.89 11.14
CA LEU A 62 0.77 4.60 12.42
C LEU A 62 0.45 3.64 13.58
N ALA A 63 -0.59 2.82 13.44
CA ALA A 63 -0.98 1.84 14.45
C ALA A 63 0.10 0.77 14.69
N ALA A 64 0.90 0.46 13.67
CA ALA A 64 2.02 -0.47 13.75
C ALA A 64 3.30 0.17 14.37
N GLY A 65 3.28 1.46 14.72
CA GLY A 65 4.44 2.17 15.24
C GLY A 65 5.55 2.38 14.20
N THR A 66 5.17 2.45 12.92
CA THR A 66 6.14 2.67 11.84
C THR A 66 6.78 4.06 11.99
N PRO A 67 8.12 4.19 11.93
CA PRO A 67 8.79 5.48 11.99
C PRO A 67 8.27 6.49 10.96
N GLN A 68 8.17 7.76 11.36
CA GLN A 68 7.53 8.81 10.57
C GLN A 68 8.21 9.07 9.22
N HIS A 69 9.53 8.90 9.12
CA HIS A 69 10.25 9.01 7.86
C HIS A 69 9.80 7.96 6.82
N PHE A 70 9.49 6.73 7.25
CA PHE A 70 8.97 5.71 6.34
C PHE A 70 7.52 5.98 5.92
N ILE A 71 6.71 6.54 6.82
CA ILE A 71 5.36 6.99 6.47
C ILE A 71 5.44 8.10 5.42
N TYR A 72 6.33 9.07 5.61
CA TYR A 72 6.54 10.16 4.67
C TYR A 72 7.02 9.66 3.30
N ALA A 73 8.01 8.76 3.26
CA ALA A 73 8.50 8.18 2.02
C ALA A 73 7.41 7.40 1.27
N TYR A 74 6.55 6.66 2.00
CA TYR A 74 5.38 6.00 1.42
C TYR A 74 4.38 7.01 0.82
N GLU A 75 4.06 8.09 1.54
CA GLU A 75 3.13 9.11 1.03
C GLU A 75 3.64 9.78 -0.24
N LYS A 76 4.96 9.98 -0.34
CA LYS A 76 5.59 10.66 -1.47
C LYS A 76 5.78 9.76 -2.70
N THR A 77 6.22 8.52 -2.49
CA THR A 77 6.64 7.61 -3.57
C THR A 77 5.64 6.50 -3.86
N GLY A 78 4.73 6.22 -2.92
CA GLY A 78 3.84 5.05 -2.97
C GLY A 78 4.52 3.72 -2.63
N PHE A 79 5.83 3.71 -2.34
CA PHE A 79 6.56 2.48 -2.05
C PHE A 79 6.41 2.05 -0.59
N MET A 80 5.97 0.80 -0.38
CA MET A 80 6.09 0.09 0.89
C MET A 80 7.31 -0.82 0.82
N VAL A 81 8.37 -0.41 1.50
CA VAL A 81 9.68 -1.05 1.36
C VAL A 81 9.96 -1.97 2.55
N THR A 82 10.30 -3.22 2.25
CA THR A 82 10.96 -4.13 3.20
C THR A 82 12.45 -4.20 2.87
N GLU A 83 13.28 -4.75 3.76
CA GLU A 83 14.71 -4.89 3.48
C GLU A 83 14.99 -5.66 2.17
N ASN A 84 14.29 -6.77 1.96
CA ASN A 84 14.42 -7.52 0.71
C ASN A 84 13.80 -6.75 -0.48
N GLY A 85 12.70 -6.04 -0.26
CA GLY A 85 12.10 -5.18 -1.29
C GLY A 85 13.09 -4.13 -1.78
N TYR A 86 13.74 -3.43 -0.87
CA TYR A 86 14.74 -2.40 -1.14
C TYR A 86 15.89 -2.91 -2.01
N ARG A 87 16.43 -4.09 -1.69
CA ARG A 87 17.52 -4.71 -2.45
C ARG A 87 17.13 -5.01 -3.90
N ASN A 88 15.85 -5.29 -4.14
CA ASN A 88 15.30 -5.61 -5.45
C ASN A 88 14.73 -4.40 -6.22
N MET A 89 14.72 -3.20 -5.62
CA MET A 89 14.33 -1.98 -6.31
C MET A 89 15.32 -1.63 -7.42
N SER A 90 14.83 -0.99 -8.47
CA SER A 90 15.69 -0.37 -9.47
C SER A 90 16.54 0.73 -8.82
N ARG A 91 17.62 1.14 -9.51
CA ARG A 91 18.48 2.21 -8.99
C ARG A 91 17.70 3.52 -8.90
N GLU A 92 16.82 3.76 -9.86
CA GLU A 92 15.97 4.95 -9.97
C GLU A 92 14.94 5.00 -8.83
N ASP A 93 14.18 3.92 -8.63
CA ASP A 93 13.17 3.85 -7.57
C ASP A 93 13.82 3.96 -6.18
N ARG A 94 15.02 3.37 -6.02
CA ARG A 94 15.79 3.44 -4.77
C ARG A 94 16.22 4.88 -4.48
N ALA A 95 16.76 5.57 -5.48
CA ALA A 95 17.19 6.96 -5.32
C ALA A 95 16.01 7.89 -4.99
N GLU A 96 14.84 7.66 -5.60
CA GLU A 96 13.62 8.41 -5.29
C GLU A 96 13.17 8.18 -3.83
N TYR A 97 13.20 6.93 -3.38
CA TYR A 97 12.86 6.58 -2.01
C TYR A 97 13.83 7.19 -0.99
N ASP A 98 15.14 7.06 -1.23
CA ASP A 98 16.18 7.61 -0.36
C ASP A 98 16.07 9.14 -0.27
N HIS A 99 15.84 9.81 -1.40
CA HIS A 99 15.63 11.26 -1.43
C HIS A 99 14.41 11.68 -0.59
N ALA A 100 13.32 10.90 -0.61
CA ALA A 100 12.15 11.19 0.23
C ALA A 100 12.47 11.07 1.73
N ILE A 101 13.33 10.13 2.12
CA ILE A 101 13.80 9.98 3.50
C ILE A 101 14.69 11.16 3.91
N ASP A 102 15.64 11.53 3.05
CA ASP A 102 16.54 12.68 3.31
C ASP A 102 15.75 13.98 3.46
N GLU A 103 14.77 14.21 2.58
CA GLU A 103 13.90 15.37 2.63
C GLU A 103 13.13 15.46 3.97
N TYR A 104 12.63 14.33 4.47
CA TYR A 104 11.96 14.29 5.77
C TYR A 104 12.90 14.77 6.89
N PHE A 105 14.14 14.28 6.92
CA PHE A 105 15.10 14.68 7.96
C PHE A 105 15.52 16.15 7.82
N GLU A 106 15.63 16.68 6.60
CA GLU A 106 15.89 18.11 6.39
C GLU A 106 14.72 18.99 6.85
N MET A 107 13.48 18.56 6.61
CA MET A 107 12.29 19.23 7.15
C MET A 107 12.25 19.19 8.68
N GLU A 108 12.55 18.05 9.27
CA GLU A 108 12.55 17.86 10.73
C GLU A 108 13.61 18.75 11.39
N LYS A 109 14.82 18.80 10.83
CA LYS A 109 15.88 19.73 11.27
C LYS A 109 15.40 21.17 11.22
N LYS A 110 14.87 21.62 10.08
CA LYS A 110 14.38 23.00 9.90
C LYS A 110 13.28 23.36 10.91
N GLN A 111 12.36 22.44 11.19
CA GLN A 111 11.32 22.63 12.21
C GLN A 111 11.89 22.75 13.63
N LYS A 112 12.93 21.96 13.95
CA LYS A 112 13.64 22.03 15.24
C LYS A 112 14.46 23.32 15.41
N PHE A 113 14.93 23.94 14.32
CA PHE A 113 15.67 25.20 14.36
C PHE A 113 14.77 26.46 14.33
N THR A 114 13.47 26.31 14.13
CA THR A 114 12.50 27.42 14.08
C THR A 114 11.65 27.52 15.34
N GLN A 115 11.80 26.58 16.28
CA GLN A 115 11.20 26.60 17.64
C GLN A 115 12.27 26.98 18.67
#